data_AF-X0RH23-F1
#
_entry.id   AF-X0RH23-F1
#
_cell.length_a   1.000
_cell.length_b   1.000
_cell.length_c   1.000
_cell.angle_alpha   90.00
_cell.angle_beta   90.00
_cell.angle_gamma   90.00
#
_symmetry.space_group_name_H-M   'P 1'
#
loop_
_entity.id
_entity.type
_entity.pdbx_description
1 polymer ?
#
loop_
_entity_poly.entity_id
_entity_poly.type
_entity_poly.pdbx_seq_one_letter_code
_entity_poly.pdbx_strand_id
1 'polypeptide(L)'
;DLPVEDLLPDLPEQILHLSLAMVYNDGAMAANHDWSHAVLGVSTDFDLGNDVTLTPGVYYQSSWEDTVNGSDEIWCSLSVSYPF
;
A
#
# COMPACT_ATOMS: atom_id res chain seq x y z
N ASP A 1 -0.05 -12.32 1.21
CA ASP A 1 -1.37 -12.36 1.86
C ASP A 1 -1.29 -13.06 3.19
N LEU A 2 -1.97 -12.50 4.18
CA LEU A 2 -2.05 -13.02 5.55
C LEU A 2 -3.53 -13.12 5.93
N PRO A 3 -4.08 -14.34 6.11
CA PRO A 3 -5.41 -14.49 6.66
C PRO A 3 -5.46 -14.04 8.12
N VAL A 4 -6.51 -13.34 8.51
CA VAL A 4 -6.78 -12.97 9.90
C VAL A 4 -8.18 -13.40 10.31
N GLU A 5 -8.37 -13.67 11.61
CA GLU A 5 -9.70 -13.98 12.18
C GLU A 5 -10.73 -12.89 11.84
N ASP A 6 -11.99 -13.29 11.87
CA ASP A 6 -13.14 -12.45 11.50
C ASP A 6 -13.11 -11.11 12.26
N LEU A 7 -13.07 -10.01 11.51
CA LEU A 7 -13.09 -8.66 12.09
C LEU A 7 -14.46 -8.35 12.74
N LEU A 8 -15.52 -9.00 12.27
CA LEU A 8 -16.89 -8.92 12.80
C LEU A 8 -17.58 -10.30 12.70
N PRO A 9 -18.53 -10.63 13.58
CA PRO A 9 -19.13 -11.98 13.67
C PRO A 9 -19.79 -12.50 12.39
N ASP A 10 -20.21 -11.59 11.49
CA ASP A 10 -20.94 -11.89 10.26
C ASP A 10 -20.12 -11.62 8.99
N LEU A 11 -18.83 -11.28 9.12
CA LEU A 11 -17.92 -11.07 7.99
C LEU A 11 -17.03 -12.30 7.82
N PRO A 12 -16.80 -12.77 6.57
CA PRO A 12 -15.89 -13.87 6.31
C PRO A 12 -14.45 -13.50 6.70
N GLU A 13 -13.60 -14.53 6.77
CA GLU A 13 -12.16 -14.40 6.98
C GLU A 13 -11.57 -13.29 6.11
N GLN A 14 -10.93 -12.33 6.77
CA GLN A 14 -10.40 -11.17 6.09
C GLN A 14 -8.97 -11.45 5.63
N ILE A 15 -8.67 -11.15 4.36
CA ILE A 15 -7.32 -11.30 3.82
C ILE A 15 -6.60 -9.96 3.90
N LEU A 16 -5.50 -9.91 4.63
CA LEU A 16 -4.57 -8.78 4.59
C LEU A 16 -3.61 -8.95 3.42
N HIS A 17 -3.65 -8.01 2.49
CA HIS A 17 -2.69 -7.89 1.40
C HIS A 17 -1.48 -7.11 1.91
N LEU A 18 -0.34 -7.78 1.96
CA LEU A 18 0.93 -7.18 2.38
C LEU A 18 1.77 -6.87 1.14
N SER A 19 2.30 -5.66 1.06
CA SER A 19 3.11 -5.20 -0.06
C SER A 19 4.41 -4.55 0.41
N LEU A 20 5.46 -4.77 -0.38
CA LEU A 20 6.75 -4.11 -0.25
C LEU A 20 7.19 -3.68 -1.65
N ALA A 21 7.44 -2.39 -1.83
CA ALA A 21 8.06 -1.84 -3.02
C ALA A 21 9.37 -1.17 -2.62
N MET A 22 10.42 -1.36 -3.41
CA MET A 22 11.70 -0.65 -3.25
C MET A 22 12.00 0.08 -4.55
N VAL A 23 12.40 1.35 -4.45
CA VAL A 23 12.61 2.22 -5.61
C VAL A 23 14.08 2.62 -5.71
N TYR A 24 14.68 2.36 -6.87
CA TYR A 24 16.02 2.82 -7.23
C TYR A 24 15.93 3.88 -8.33
N ASN A 25 16.67 4.98 -8.18
CA ASN A 25 16.84 6.00 -9.20
C ASN A 25 18.16 5.76 -9.93
N ASP A 26 18.14 5.69 -11.26
CA ASP A 26 19.34 5.47 -12.08
C ASP A 26 20.11 6.77 -12.44
N GLY A 27 19.59 7.94 -12.02
CA GLY A 27 20.24 9.23 -12.22
C GLY A 27 19.76 10.02 -13.44
N ALA A 28 18.54 9.76 -13.94
CA ALA A 28 17.92 10.58 -14.99
C ALA A 28 17.93 12.09 -14.64
N MET A 29 18.15 12.94 -15.65
CA MET A 29 18.13 14.41 -15.52
C MET A 29 19.11 14.97 -14.46
N ALA A 30 20.29 14.36 -14.33
CA ALA A 30 21.32 14.72 -13.35
C ALA A 30 20.90 14.54 -11.88
N ALA A 31 19.86 13.74 -11.62
CA ALA A 31 19.57 13.24 -10.29
C ALA A 31 20.70 12.30 -9.81
N ASN A 32 20.85 12.18 -8.49
CA ASN A 32 21.77 11.19 -7.92
C ASN A 32 21.21 9.78 -8.15
N HIS A 33 22.10 8.85 -8.51
CA HIS A 33 21.73 7.45 -8.62
C HIS A 33 21.81 6.79 -7.23
N ASP A 34 20.70 6.30 -6.70
CA ASP A 34 20.69 5.52 -5.47
C ASP A 34 19.31 4.89 -5.19
N TRP A 35 19.24 4.06 -4.15
CA TRP A 35 18.00 3.67 -3.51
C TRP A 35 17.32 4.88 -2.89
N SER A 36 16.09 5.15 -3.34
CA SER A 36 15.34 6.32 -2.89
C SER A 36 14.58 6.02 -1.61
N HIS A 37 13.74 5.00 -1.63
CA HIS A 37 12.85 4.66 -0.53
C HIS A 37 12.30 3.23 -0.67
N ALA A 38 11.69 2.75 0.39
CA ALA A 38 10.82 1.58 0.37
C ALA A 38 9.42 1.95 0.87
N VAL A 39 8.39 1.37 0.24
CA VAL A 39 6.99 1.48 0.68
C VAL A 39 6.54 0.13 1.20
N LEU A 40 6.14 0.10 2.47
CA LEU A 40 5.44 -1.00 3.10
C LEU A 40 3.94 -0.68 3.10
N GLY A 41 3.11 -1.64 2.69
CA GLY A 41 1.67 -1.45 2.64
C GLY A 41 0.91 -2.64 3.20
N VAL A 42 -0.19 -2.33 3.88
CA VAL A 42 -1.22 -3.30 4.24
C VAL A 42 -2.56 -2.79 3.74
N SER A 43 -3.31 -3.64 3.05
CA SER A 43 -4.67 -3.34 2.59
C SER A 43 -5.57 -4.55 2.72
N THR A 44 -6.87 -4.35 2.59
CA THR A 44 -7.83 -5.44 2.68
C THR A 44 -9.11 -5.10 1.91
N ASP A 45 -9.79 -6.11 1.38
CA ASP A 45 -10.95 -5.92 0.51
C ASP A 45 -12.25 -6.24 1.24
N PHE A 46 -13.20 -5.30 1.22
CA PHE A 46 -14.57 -5.50 1.67
C PHE A 46 -15.48 -5.64 0.47
N ASP A 47 -16.16 -6.78 0.35
CA ASP A 47 -17.26 -6.96 -0.58
C ASP A 47 -18.50 -6.20 -0.07
N LEU A 48 -18.90 -5.16 -0.80
CA LEU A 48 -20.09 -4.36 -0.50
C LEU A 48 -21.34 -4.89 -1.22
N GLY A 49 -21.22 -6.00 -1.94
CA GLY A 49 -22.24 -6.57 -2.80
C GLY A 49 -22.37 -5.83 -4.14
N ASN A 50 -23.18 -6.39 -5.06
CA ASN A 50 -23.40 -5.86 -6.40
C ASN A 50 -22.10 -5.61 -7.19
N ASP A 51 -21.12 -6.52 -7.03
CA ASP A 51 -19.79 -6.43 -7.65
C ASP A 51 -19.01 -5.16 -7.27
N VAL A 52 -19.32 -4.54 -6.11
CA VAL A 52 -18.59 -3.39 -5.58
C VAL A 52 -17.63 -3.84 -4.48
N THR A 53 -16.35 -3.53 -4.65
CA THR A 53 -15.31 -3.80 -3.64
C THR A 53 -14.75 -2.50 -3.08
N LEU A 54 -14.66 -2.40 -1.75
CA LEU A 54 -14.01 -1.31 -1.04
C LEU A 54 -12.68 -1.79 -0.46
N THR A 55 -11.58 -1.12 -0.81
CA THR A 55 -10.22 -1.48 -0.37
C THR A 55 -9.59 -0.32 0.41
N PRO A 56 -9.73 -0.27 1.75
CA PRO A 56 -8.88 0.57 2.58
C PRO A 56 -7.45 0.02 2.64
N GLY A 57 -6.48 0.93 2.75
CA GLY A 57 -5.07 0.58 2.92
C GLY A 57 -4.33 1.62 3.75
N VAL A 58 -3.27 1.18 4.43
CA VAL A 58 -2.33 2.04 5.14
C VAL A 58 -0.93 1.71 4.64
N TYR A 59 -0.15 2.75 4.39
CA TYR A 59 1.17 2.65 3.80
C TYR A 59 2.16 3.49 4.58
N TYR A 60 3.37 2.99 4.67
CA TYR A 60 4.52 3.66 5.27
C TYR A 60 5.67 3.66 4.27
N GLN A 61 6.19 4.84 3.97
CA GLN A 61 7.42 5.01 3.21
C GLN A 61 8.56 5.31 4.16
N SER A 62 9.60 4.47 4.10
CA SER A 62 10.90 4.77 4.69
C SER A 62 11.79 5.36 3.62
N SER A 63 12.17 6.62 3.80
CA SER A 63 13.06 7.34 2.90
C SER A 63 14.50 7.16 3.36
N TRP A 64 15.40 6.74 2.47
CA TRP A 64 16.76 6.35 2.84
C TRP A 64 17.81 7.38 2.48
N GLU A 65 17.56 8.19 1.45
CA GLU A 65 18.47 9.24 1.01
C GLU A 65 17.73 10.57 0.81
N ASP A 66 18.33 11.66 1.27
CA ASP A 66 17.80 13.04 1.26
C ASP A 66 17.72 13.66 -0.14
N THR A 67 17.95 12.88 -1.20
CA THR A 67 18.11 13.39 -2.57
C THR A 67 16.79 13.56 -3.32
N VAL A 68 15.72 12.87 -2.89
CA VAL A 68 14.39 12.94 -3.55
C VAL A 68 13.28 13.34 -2.58
N ASN A 69 13.21 12.72 -1.40
CA ASN A 69 12.30 13.10 -0.32
C ASN A 69 12.96 12.75 1.03
N GLY A 70 13.34 13.77 1.80
CA GLY A 70 14.09 13.58 3.06
C GLY A 70 13.21 13.26 4.28
N SER A 71 12.00 12.74 4.07
CA SER A 71 11.07 12.44 5.17
C SER A 71 10.36 11.12 4.95
N ASP A 72 10.18 10.42 6.05
CA ASP A 72 9.29 9.27 6.13
C ASP A 72 7.83 9.74 6.07
N GLU A 73 6.98 8.95 5.43
CA GLU A 73 5.58 9.33 5.23
C GLU A 73 4.65 8.17 5.56
N ILE A 74 3.52 8.48 6.21
CA ILE A 74 2.43 7.53 6.46
C ILE A 74 1.18 8.11 5.80
N TRP A 75 0.50 7.29 5.00
CA TRP A 75 -0.78 7.67 4.40
C TRP A 75 -1.77 6.53 4.41
N CYS A 76 -3.04 6.89 4.28
CA CYS A 76 -4.14 5.96 4.12
C CYS A 76 -4.74 6.13 2.72
N SER A 77 -5.17 5.03 2.10
CA SER A 77 -5.96 5.05 0.88
C SER A 77 -7.34 4.46 1.13
N LEU A 78 -8.31 4.93 0.33
CA LEU A 78 -9.61 4.31 0.20
C LEU A 78 -9.91 4.15 -1.29
N SER A 79 -10.02 2.91 -1.77
CA SER A 79 -10.28 2.59 -3.18
C SER A 79 -11.64 1.89 -3.32
N VAL A 80 -12.34 2.15 -4.41
CA VAL A 80 -13.58 1.45 -4.78
C VAL A 80 -13.42 0.91 -6.19
N SER A 81 -13.72 -0.38 -6.38
CA SER A 81 -13.72 -1.06 -7.67
C SER A 81 -15.13 -1.52 -8.04
N TYR A 82 -15.46 -1.39 -9.33
CA TYR A 82 -16.70 -1.92 -9.93
C TYR A 82 -16.38 -2.41 -11.36
N PRO A 83 -16.59 -3.70 -11.68
CA PRO A 83 -16.39 -4.23 -13.02
C PRO A 83 -17.54 -3.82 -13.95
N PHE A 84 -17.21 -3.32 -15.15
CA PHE A 84 -18.16 -2.90 -16.19
C PHE A 84 -18.36 -3.97 -17.27
#